data_AF-A0A812YDX3-F1
#
_entry.id   AF-A0A812YDX3-F1
#
_cell.length_a   1.000
_cell.length_b   1.000
_cell.length_c   1.000
_cell.angle_alpha   90.00
_cell.angle_beta   90.00
_cell.angle_gamma   90.00
#
_symmetry.space_group_name_H-M   'P 1'
#
loop_
_entity.id
_entity.type
_entity.pdbx_description
1 polymer ?
#
loop_
_entity_poly.entity_id
_entity_poly.type
_entity_poly.pdbx_seq_one_letter_code
_entity_poly.pdbx_strand_id
1 'polypeptide(L)'
;MTLCPRSHLKTLAQVEKAHPDVFNLCLQILEDGRLTDSKGRTVSFKNVTLAAPSHVIPAAEVEMEKTDGMFAGLEDDVDTSNYQRLKTVVHDELKNFFRPEFLNRLDEIIVFKSLNKQEVAQIAELEFRKVLKLCVEKGIKLSMTDRFKKKVVDEGFNPVYGARPLRRAITRAGPDILAAEPGSPGLPLKQDLLTVHATARQASAAAEQSLYARLDSSDIREALGKCCPSAAVLPAPALAERLRAEVRSAEVVSGFSAQVNASWFSFSLDEAERIPYYENLWEIWVRNRAELSNYSFGLDWIEAAYFGFKPFEVHAEPRTMAEARERAPYFALNALRTDAGSPLYGDITVVLRPSVANAVSIVSAFDTGSWAGMCNNSFTPPAGGFDHNCSAYPGHAGLGSLEAFDHLLLTNEQYWHNAHTLERLLVRTLSPSSTLTGPDFVHYFEVLPAARLSFPDHIKFVIASFPSLFGTARGERVRAWCRRYGWTLLWSLGLNLGFTTDYGMPHFWDVKNQSGPFRSRSRLLDPETIGQGVNATRSGFDAFAEAWAAVVSLRTERRLKPQDWEHLWTALASSMSAASRLFPLRASSCADIEHCLGVTE
;
A
#
# COMPACT_ATOMS: atom_id res chain seq x y z
N MET A 1 41.35 -39.49 -2.28
CA MET A 1 40.95 -38.72 -1.08
C MET A 1 39.44 -38.77 -0.99
N THR A 2 38.94 -39.59 -0.07
CA THR A 2 37.52 -39.88 0.11
C THR A 2 36.80 -38.62 0.60
N LEU A 3 35.71 -38.26 -0.09
CA LEU A 3 34.82 -37.15 0.26
C LEU A 3 34.37 -37.28 1.73
N CYS A 4 34.62 -36.23 2.51
CA CYS A 4 34.20 -36.11 3.91
C CYS A 4 32.66 -36.22 4.01
N PRO A 5 32.09 -36.95 4.99
CA PRO A 5 30.65 -37.05 5.18
C PRO A 5 30.09 -35.68 5.56
N ARG A 6 28.92 -35.31 5.01
CA ARG A 6 28.25 -34.01 5.18
C ARG A 6 28.22 -33.56 6.64
N SER A 7 29.10 -32.63 7.02
CA SER A 7 29.00 -31.88 8.27
C SER A 7 27.80 -30.96 8.19
N HIS A 8 26.89 -31.02 9.16
CA HIS A 8 25.73 -30.15 9.20
C HIS A 8 26.04 -28.90 10.01
N LEU A 9 25.97 -27.71 9.41
CA LEU A 9 26.03 -26.44 10.15
C LEU A 9 24.67 -26.17 10.82
N LYS A 10 24.67 -25.93 12.13
CA LYS A 10 23.48 -25.56 12.90
C LYS A 10 23.74 -24.25 13.64
N THR A 11 22.80 -23.32 13.54
CA THR A 11 22.94 -21.99 14.13
C THR A 11 22.09 -21.85 15.40
N LEU A 12 22.70 -21.41 16.50
CA LEU A 12 22.02 -21.02 17.74
C LEU A 12 21.78 -19.50 17.70
N ALA A 13 20.60 -19.09 17.24
CA ALA A 13 20.30 -17.67 17.03
C ALA A 13 19.97 -16.95 18.36
N GLN A 14 20.50 -15.73 18.52
CA GLN A 14 20.22 -14.85 19.67
C GLN A 14 20.48 -15.51 21.02
N VAL A 15 21.60 -16.23 21.14
CA VAL A 15 21.98 -16.93 22.37
C VAL A 15 22.07 -15.96 23.57
N GLU A 16 22.32 -14.68 23.31
CA GLU A 16 22.31 -13.62 24.31
C GLU A 16 20.93 -13.36 24.95
N LYS A 17 19.82 -13.71 24.29
CA LYS A 17 18.46 -13.50 24.84
C LYS A 17 17.87 -14.74 25.50
N ALA A 18 18.58 -15.86 25.46
CA ALA A 18 18.09 -17.11 25.99
C ALA A 18 18.06 -17.09 27.53
N HIS A 19 17.05 -17.74 28.12
CA HIS A 19 16.99 -17.92 29.57
C HIS A 19 18.22 -18.72 30.06
N PRO A 20 18.78 -18.42 31.25
CA PRO A 20 19.96 -19.09 31.76
C PRO A 20 19.92 -20.64 31.74
N ASP A 21 18.74 -21.23 31.92
CA ASP A 21 18.56 -22.69 31.92
C ASP A 21 18.80 -23.34 30.55
N VAL A 22 18.66 -22.59 29.46
CA VAL A 22 18.95 -23.07 28.10
C VAL A 22 20.46 -23.33 27.94
N PHE A 23 21.31 -22.58 28.64
CA PHE A 23 22.76 -22.80 28.58
C PHE A 23 23.17 -24.16 29.13
N ASN A 24 22.48 -24.69 30.14
CA ASN A 24 22.78 -26.03 30.68
C ASN A 24 22.56 -27.12 29.61
N LEU A 25 21.54 -26.96 28.77
CA LEU A 25 21.30 -27.86 27.63
C LEU A 25 22.35 -27.67 26.54
N CYS A 26 22.76 -26.43 26.26
CA CYS A 26 23.83 -26.14 25.31
C CYS A 26 25.18 -26.71 25.76
N LEU A 27 25.52 -26.64 27.05
CA LEU A 27 26.72 -27.24 27.62
C LEU A 27 26.71 -28.75 27.40
N GLN A 28 25.60 -29.43 27.66
CA GLN A 28 25.48 -30.87 27.39
C GLN A 28 25.73 -31.21 25.91
N ILE A 29 25.23 -30.38 24.98
CA ILE A 29 25.45 -30.57 23.54
C ILE A 29 26.92 -30.36 23.17
N LEU A 30 27.55 -29.29 23.69
CA LEU A 30 28.93 -28.94 23.40
C LEU A 30 29.95 -29.90 24.04
N GLU A 31 29.60 -30.51 25.18
CA GLU A 31 30.47 -31.44 25.91
C GLU A 31 30.33 -32.89 25.42
N ASP A 32 29.11 -33.43 25.45
CA ASP A 32 28.87 -34.85 25.16
C ASP A 32 28.58 -35.11 23.67
N GLY A 33 28.32 -34.06 22.89
CA GLY A 33 27.88 -34.18 21.51
C GLY A 33 26.56 -34.95 21.40
N ARG A 34 25.70 -34.89 22.42
CA ARG A 34 24.38 -35.54 22.43
C ARG A 34 23.38 -34.77 23.30
N LEU A 35 22.10 -34.90 22.98
CA LEU A 35 21.01 -34.36 23.79
C LEU A 35 19.93 -35.44 23.95
N THR A 36 19.49 -35.69 25.19
CA THR A 36 18.41 -36.63 25.48
C THR A 36 17.17 -35.85 25.89
N ASP A 37 16.03 -36.10 25.23
CA ASP A 37 14.77 -35.43 25.56
C ASP A 37 14.05 -36.08 26.74
N SER A 38 12.97 -35.44 27.21
CA SER A 38 12.14 -35.92 28.32
C SER A 38 11.37 -37.23 28.03
N LYS A 39 11.38 -37.69 26.77
CA LYS A 39 10.81 -38.97 26.34
C LYS A 39 11.90 -40.05 26.19
N GLY A 40 13.14 -39.77 26.60
CA GLY A 40 14.28 -40.68 26.55
C GLY A 40 14.93 -40.84 25.18
N ARG A 41 14.58 -40.01 24.19
CA ARG A 41 15.17 -40.05 22.84
C ARG A 41 16.49 -39.27 22.86
N THR A 42 17.56 -39.91 22.42
CA THR A 42 18.90 -39.30 22.36
C THR A 42 19.27 -38.95 20.93
N VAL A 43 19.65 -37.69 20.70
CA VAL A 43 20.12 -37.15 19.40
C VAL A 43 21.61 -36.90 19.47
N SER A 44 22.35 -37.26 18.42
CA SER A 44 23.81 -37.05 18.33
C SER A 44 24.15 -35.77 17.56
N PHE A 45 25.10 -34.99 18.08
CA PHE A 45 25.67 -33.75 17.54
C PHE A 45 27.14 -33.90 17.13
N LYS A 46 27.73 -35.10 17.18
CA LYS A 46 29.17 -35.32 16.92
C LYS A 46 29.66 -34.89 15.53
N ASN A 47 28.77 -34.78 14.54
CA ASN A 47 29.09 -34.35 13.17
C ASN A 47 28.37 -33.03 12.79
N VAL A 48 28.10 -32.19 13.79
CA VAL A 48 27.41 -30.91 13.62
C VAL A 48 28.36 -29.79 14.01
N THR A 49 28.56 -28.83 13.09
CA THR A 49 29.23 -27.56 13.43
C THR A 49 28.18 -26.62 14.01
N LEU A 50 28.40 -26.12 15.22
CA LEU A 50 27.52 -25.16 15.86
C LEU A 50 28.06 -23.74 15.67
N ALA A 51 27.21 -22.82 15.22
CA ALA A 51 27.55 -21.39 15.13
C ALA A 51 26.55 -20.57 15.94
N ALA A 52 27.03 -19.72 16.84
CA ALA A 52 26.19 -18.88 17.69
C ALA A 52 26.45 -17.40 17.41
N PRO A 53 25.76 -16.77 16.43
CA PRO A 53 25.88 -15.34 16.21
C PRO A 53 25.30 -14.59 17.41
N SER A 54 26.03 -13.60 17.90
CA SER A 54 25.59 -12.77 19.03
C SER A 54 25.77 -11.29 18.74
N HIS A 55 24.87 -10.47 19.30
CA HIS A 55 24.88 -9.02 19.19
C HIS A 55 25.38 -8.34 20.47
N VAL A 56 26.27 -8.98 21.24
CA VAL A 56 26.91 -8.32 22.39
C VAL A 56 27.72 -7.13 21.84
N ILE A 57 27.19 -5.92 22.02
CA ILE A 57 27.79 -4.68 21.52
C ILE A 57 28.90 -4.28 22.51
N PRO A 58 30.14 -4.05 22.06
CA PRO A 58 31.15 -3.40 22.89
C PRO A 58 30.70 -2.01 23.30
N ALA A 59 30.75 -1.67 24.59
CA ALA A 59 30.59 -0.29 25.05
C ALA A 59 31.58 0.69 24.35
N ALA A 60 32.69 0.18 23.81
CA ALA A 60 33.74 0.94 23.15
C ALA A 60 33.46 1.36 21.69
N GLU A 61 32.59 0.66 20.94
CA GLU A 61 32.30 1.05 19.54
C GLU A 61 31.50 2.35 19.44
N VAL A 62 30.78 2.74 20.49
CA VAL A 62 30.01 3.99 20.53
C VAL A 62 30.90 5.22 20.80
N GLU A 63 32.10 5.02 21.36
CA GLU A 63 33.03 6.11 21.69
C GLU A 63 34.16 6.30 20.67
N MET A 64 34.61 5.25 19.98
CA MET A 64 35.78 5.35 19.07
C MET A 64 35.48 6.06 17.74
N GLU A 65 34.23 6.09 17.24
CA GLU A 65 33.91 6.87 16.03
C GLU A 65 33.84 8.39 16.28
N LYS A 66 33.86 8.86 17.54
CA LYS A 66 33.81 10.30 17.83
C LYS A 66 35.16 11.01 17.80
N THR A 67 36.28 10.28 17.69
CA THR A 67 37.63 10.88 17.87
C THR A 67 38.52 10.97 16.63
N ASP A 68 38.23 10.28 15.52
CA ASP A 68 39.13 10.29 14.35
C ASP A 68 38.58 11.14 13.19
N GLY A 69 38.71 12.46 13.37
CA GLY A 69 38.50 13.48 12.33
C GLY A 69 39.77 13.89 11.57
N MET A 70 40.82 13.07 11.55
CA MET A 70 42.05 13.39 10.83
C MET A 70 42.72 12.11 10.31
N PHE A 71 43.30 12.19 9.11
CA PHE A 71 44.02 11.15 8.34
C PHE A 71 43.19 10.37 7.30
N ALA A 72 43.00 11.03 6.15
CA ALA A 72 42.99 10.37 4.86
C ALA A 72 44.42 9.95 4.49
N GLY A 73 44.63 8.65 4.27
CA GLY A 73 45.83 8.08 3.66
C GLY A 73 46.81 7.48 4.66
N LEU A 74 46.84 6.13 4.72
CA LEU A 74 48.02 5.26 4.62
C LEU A 74 47.57 3.80 4.82
N GLU A 75 48.01 2.94 3.92
CA GLU A 75 47.61 1.54 3.74
C GLU A 75 48.26 0.58 4.76
N ASP A 76 47.49 -0.49 5.04
CA ASP A 76 47.84 -1.84 5.47
C ASP A 76 48.45 -2.15 6.86
N ASP A 77 49.20 -1.27 7.53
CA ASP A 77 49.85 -1.66 8.82
C ASP A 77 48.99 -1.40 10.09
N VAL A 78 47.97 -0.54 10.01
CA VAL A 78 47.13 -0.13 11.16
C VAL A 78 46.03 -1.16 11.49
N ASP A 79 45.68 -2.01 10.54
CA ASP A 79 44.49 -2.87 10.61
C ASP A 79 44.69 -4.10 11.55
N THR A 80 45.93 -4.57 11.69
CA THR A 80 46.25 -5.73 12.55
C THR A 80 46.22 -5.34 14.04
N SER A 81 46.73 -4.16 14.41
CA SER A 81 46.69 -3.68 15.80
C SER A 81 45.28 -3.37 16.27
N ASN A 82 44.43 -2.82 15.39
CA ASN A 82 43.04 -2.54 15.71
C ASN A 82 42.22 -3.82 15.86
N TYR A 83 42.46 -4.84 15.04
CA TYR A 83 41.79 -6.14 15.19
C TYR A 83 42.13 -6.86 16.50
N GLN A 84 43.40 -6.86 16.92
CA GLN A 84 43.80 -7.46 18.20
C GLN A 84 43.19 -6.74 19.41
N ARG A 85 43.11 -5.40 19.34
CA ARG A 85 42.42 -4.58 20.36
C ARG A 85 40.92 -4.88 20.39
N LEU A 86 40.25 -4.90 19.24
CA LEU A 86 38.83 -5.23 19.11
C LEU A 86 38.53 -6.63 19.67
N LYS A 87 39.37 -7.62 19.34
CA LYS A 87 39.24 -8.99 19.84
C LYS A 87 39.36 -9.05 21.36
N THR A 88 40.27 -8.27 21.95
CA THR A 88 40.44 -8.20 23.41
C THR A 88 39.20 -7.61 24.09
N VAL A 89 38.68 -6.48 23.58
CA VAL A 89 37.48 -5.81 24.10
C VAL A 89 36.25 -6.71 24.01
N VAL A 90 36.02 -7.35 22.85
CA VAL A 90 34.91 -8.29 22.65
C VAL A 90 35.04 -9.47 23.60
N HIS A 91 36.25 -9.99 23.80
CA HIS A 91 36.47 -11.14 24.67
C HIS A 91 36.20 -10.82 26.15
N ASP A 92 36.51 -9.61 26.62
CA ASP A 92 36.20 -9.20 27.99
C ASP A 92 34.70 -8.95 28.19
N GLU A 93 34.00 -8.40 27.19
CA GLU A 93 32.55 -8.24 27.26
C GLU A 93 31.82 -9.59 27.23
N LEU A 94 32.31 -10.55 26.44
CA LEU A 94 31.79 -11.92 26.43
C LEU A 94 31.94 -12.60 27.80
N LYS A 95 33.00 -12.32 28.57
CA LYS A 95 33.16 -12.85 29.95
C LYS A 95 32.17 -12.22 30.93
N ASN A 96 31.79 -10.97 30.73
CA ASN A 96 30.78 -10.30 31.55
C ASN A 96 29.38 -10.89 31.29
N PHE A 97 29.11 -11.27 30.04
CA PHE A 97 27.80 -11.73 29.61
C PHE A 97 27.61 -13.26 29.75
N PHE A 98 28.60 -14.06 29.37
CA PHE A 98 28.55 -15.52 29.39
C PHE A 98 29.38 -16.10 30.52
N ARG A 99 28.92 -17.21 31.09
CA ARG A 99 29.67 -17.94 32.12
C ARG A 99 30.98 -18.49 31.52
N PRO A 100 32.11 -18.47 32.26
CA PRO A 100 33.39 -19.02 31.79
C PRO A 100 33.29 -20.47 31.31
N GLU A 101 32.42 -21.27 31.95
CA GLU A 101 32.14 -22.67 31.58
C GLU A 101 31.65 -22.82 30.14
N PHE A 102 30.87 -21.87 29.63
CA PHE A 102 30.35 -21.89 28.26
C PHE A 102 31.41 -21.44 27.25
N LEU A 103 32.13 -20.36 27.55
CA LEU A 103 33.17 -19.83 26.67
C LEU A 103 34.31 -20.84 26.46
N ASN A 104 34.68 -21.58 27.51
CA ASN A 104 35.71 -22.61 27.45
C ASN A 104 35.33 -23.82 26.58
N ARG A 105 34.07 -23.94 26.14
CA ARG A 105 33.58 -25.00 25.25
C ARG A 105 33.42 -24.55 23.81
N LEU A 106 33.72 -23.30 23.50
CA LEU A 106 33.75 -22.79 22.13
C LEU A 106 35.15 -23.01 21.55
N ASP A 107 35.23 -23.62 20.37
CA ASP A 107 36.51 -23.87 19.70
C ASP A 107 37.18 -22.57 19.22
N GLU A 108 36.39 -21.65 18.67
CA GLU A 108 36.87 -20.39 18.11
C GLU A 108 35.83 -19.27 18.26
N ILE A 109 36.29 -18.06 18.58
CA ILE A 109 35.49 -16.83 18.59
C ILE A 109 35.92 -15.97 17.40
N ILE A 110 35.02 -15.80 16.44
CA ILE A 110 35.24 -15.02 15.22
C ILE A 110 34.62 -13.62 15.40
N VAL A 111 35.46 -12.59 15.31
CA VAL A 111 35.02 -11.18 15.38
C VAL A 111 34.94 -10.62 13.96
N PHE A 112 33.77 -10.10 13.60
CA PHE A 112 33.54 -9.46 12.29
C PHE A 112 33.87 -7.97 12.39
N LYS A 113 34.57 -7.44 11.39
CA LYS A 113 34.79 -6.00 11.24
C LYS A 113 33.54 -5.33 10.67
N SER A 114 33.34 -4.05 11.01
CA SER A 114 32.33 -3.22 10.36
C SER A 114 32.62 -3.06 8.87
N LEU A 115 31.58 -3.15 8.05
CA LEU A 115 31.71 -3.05 6.60
C LEU A 115 31.99 -1.60 6.20
N ASN A 116 33.00 -1.39 5.36
CA ASN A 116 33.23 -0.10 4.74
C ASN A 116 32.31 0.11 3.52
N LYS A 117 32.22 1.35 3.04
CA LYS A 117 31.30 1.71 1.94
C LYS A 117 31.62 0.98 0.63
N GLN A 118 32.89 0.69 0.35
CA GLN A 118 33.30 -0.06 -0.84
C GLN A 118 32.86 -1.53 -0.76
N GLU A 119 32.99 -2.15 0.42
CA GLU A 119 32.50 -3.51 0.67
C GLU A 119 30.97 -3.58 0.57
N VAL A 120 30.25 -2.58 1.08
CA VAL A 120 28.79 -2.48 0.90
C VAL A 120 28.41 -2.34 -0.57
N ALA A 121 29.20 -1.63 -1.39
CA ALA A 121 28.98 -1.57 -2.82
C ALA A 121 29.16 -2.93 -3.51
N GLN A 122 30.16 -3.72 -3.11
CA GLN A 122 30.35 -5.08 -3.61
C GLN A 122 29.21 -6.01 -3.21
N ILE A 123 28.70 -5.89 -1.98
CA ILE A 123 27.53 -6.62 -1.50
C ILE A 123 26.28 -6.23 -2.30
N ALA A 124 26.12 -4.94 -2.62
CA ALA A 124 25.03 -4.44 -3.46
C ALA A 124 25.06 -5.11 -4.84
N GLU A 125 26.24 -5.21 -5.45
CA GLU A 125 26.41 -5.87 -6.75
C GLU A 125 26.05 -7.36 -6.72
N LEU A 126 26.29 -8.05 -5.60
CA LEU A 126 25.86 -9.44 -5.42
C LEU A 126 24.34 -9.55 -5.31
N GLU A 127 23.69 -8.65 -4.58
CA GLU A 127 22.23 -8.62 -4.46
C GLU A 127 21.56 -8.21 -5.80
N PHE A 128 22.13 -7.24 -6.53
CA PHE A 128 21.68 -6.89 -7.88
C PHE A 128 21.76 -8.08 -8.83
N ARG A 129 22.84 -8.85 -8.81
CA ARG A 129 22.97 -10.07 -9.63
C ARG A 129 21.90 -11.11 -9.32
N LYS A 130 21.48 -11.25 -8.06
CA LYS A 130 20.37 -12.14 -7.68
C LYS A 130 19.05 -11.67 -8.30
N VAL A 131 18.78 -10.37 -8.25
CA VAL A 131 17.58 -9.77 -8.86
C VAL A 131 17.60 -9.95 -10.38
N LEU A 132 18.73 -9.62 -11.04
CA LEU A 132 18.90 -9.80 -12.48
C LEU A 132 18.69 -11.25 -12.91
N LYS A 133 19.22 -12.21 -12.13
CA LYS A 133 19.04 -13.64 -12.42
C LYS A 133 17.56 -14.05 -12.35
N LEU A 134 16.83 -13.63 -11.32
CA LEU A 134 15.38 -13.87 -11.19
C LEU A 134 14.59 -13.23 -12.34
N CYS A 135 14.98 -12.05 -12.79
CA CYS A 135 14.38 -11.38 -13.95
C CYS A 135 14.61 -12.19 -15.24
N VAL A 136 15.84 -12.64 -15.49
CA VAL A 136 16.17 -13.45 -16.68
C VAL A 136 15.42 -14.78 -16.69
N GLU A 137 15.31 -15.46 -15.54
CA GLU A 137 14.51 -16.69 -15.39
C GLU A 137 13.02 -16.47 -15.71
N LYS A 138 12.52 -15.24 -15.53
CA LYS A 138 11.16 -14.81 -15.88
C LYS A 138 11.04 -14.15 -17.27
N GLY A 139 12.11 -14.15 -18.08
CA GLY A 139 12.12 -13.56 -19.42
C GLY A 139 12.23 -12.03 -19.47
N ILE A 140 12.56 -11.39 -18.35
CA ILE A 140 12.69 -9.93 -18.22
C ILE A 140 14.16 -9.53 -18.45
N LYS A 141 14.42 -8.67 -19.44
CA LYS A 141 15.75 -8.07 -19.66
C LYS A 141 15.90 -6.79 -18.84
N LEU A 142 16.53 -6.90 -17.68
CA LEU A 142 16.80 -5.78 -16.79
C LEU A 142 18.26 -5.33 -16.92
N SER A 143 18.51 -4.02 -16.96
CA SER A 143 19.85 -3.43 -16.86
C SER A 143 19.84 -2.30 -15.84
N MET A 144 20.92 -2.15 -15.07
CA MET A 144 21.01 -1.17 -13.98
C MET A 144 22.10 -0.15 -14.30
N THR A 145 21.78 1.14 -14.23
CA THR A 145 22.75 2.22 -14.46
C THR A 145 23.65 2.43 -13.25
N ASP A 146 24.87 2.93 -13.46
CA ASP A 146 25.81 3.23 -12.37
C ASP A 146 25.26 4.27 -11.39
N ARG A 147 24.45 5.22 -11.89
CA ARG A 147 23.75 6.21 -11.06
C ARG A 147 22.78 5.54 -10.08
N PHE A 148 22.02 4.55 -10.54
CA PHE A 148 21.11 3.77 -9.71
C PHE A 148 21.86 2.95 -8.66
N LYS A 149 22.92 2.24 -9.08
CA LYS A 149 23.76 1.46 -8.17
C LYS A 149 24.34 2.33 -7.06
N LYS A 150 24.85 3.52 -7.40
CA LYS A 150 25.38 4.48 -6.44
C LYS A 150 24.30 4.97 -5.46
N LYS A 151 23.11 5.35 -5.93
CA LYS A 151 21.98 5.78 -5.09
C LYS A 151 21.61 4.71 -4.06
N VAL A 152 21.50 3.45 -4.49
CA VAL A 152 21.16 2.33 -3.60
C VAL A 152 22.24 2.08 -2.56
N VAL A 153 23.52 2.20 -2.93
CA VAL A 153 24.64 2.07 -1.96
C VAL A 153 24.65 3.23 -0.98
N ASP A 154 24.39 4.46 -1.44
CA ASP A 154 24.34 5.64 -0.57
C ASP A 154 23.18 5.55 0.44
N GLU A 155 22.01 5.07 0.03
CA GLU A 155 20.86 4.87 0.91
C GLU A 155 20.96 3.60 1.79
N GLY A 156 21.67 2.58 1.29
CA GLY A 156 21.81 1.27 1.94
C GLY A 156 23.00 1.14 2.88
N PHE A 157 23.94 2.11 2.86
CA PHE A 157 25.09 2.15 3.74
C PHE A 157 24.76 2.82 5.07
N ASN A 158 25.02 2.12 6.17
CA ASN A 158 24.98 2.70 7.49
C ASN A 158 26.23 2.25 8.27
N PRO A 159 26.99 3.17 8.90
CA PRO A 159 28.20 2.82 9.66
C PRO A 159 27.94 1.82 10.79
N VAL A 160 26.80 1.96 11.49
CA VAL A 160 26.41 1.13 12.64
C VAL A 160 25.74 -0.18 12.21
N TYR A 161 24.92 -0.14 11.15
CA TYR A 161 24.11 -1.29 10.72
C TYR A 161 24.67 -2.03 9.49
N GLY A 162 25.81 -1.60 8.94
CA GLY A 162 26.43 -2.14 7.75
C GLY A 162 25.49 -2.17 6.53
N ALA A 163 25.51 -3.27 5.78
CA ALA A 163 24.65 -3.49 4.61
C ALA A 163 23.22 -3.96 4.96
N ARG A 164 22.80 -4.01 6.23
CA ARG A 164 21.44 -4.47 6.61
C ARG A 164 20.32 -3.62 5.96
N PRO A 165 20.43 -2.29 5.84
CA PRO A 165 19.45 -1.47 5.12
C PRO A 165 19.44 -1.70 3.61
N LEU A 166 20.50 -2.29 3.04
CA LEU A 166 20.71 -2.41 1.60
C LEU A 166 19.60 -3.17 0.87
N ARG A 167 19.11 -4.29 1.44
CA ARG A 167 17.97 -5.01 0.84
C ARG A 167 16.71 -4.16 0.77
N ARG A 168 16.45 -3.36 1.82
CA ARG A 168 15.32 -2.42 1.83
C ARG A 168 15.54 -1.29 0.82
N ALA A 169 16.77 -0.79 0.69
CA ALA A 169 17.11 0.22 -0.31
C ALA A 169 16.92 -0.33 -1.74
N ILE A 170 17.31 -1.57 -2.01
CA ILE A 170 17.08 -2.24 -3.30
C ILE A 170 15.57 -2.40 -3.56
N THR A 171 14.78 -2.84 -2.58
CA THR A 171 13.32 -2.99 -2.72
C THR A 171 12.61 -1.64 -2.88
N ARG A 172 13.04 -0.61 -2.15
CA ARG A 172 12.47 0.76 -2.19
C ARG A 172 12.88 1.51 -3.45
N ALA A 173 14.07 1.27 -3.98
CA ALA A 173 14.48 1.78 -5.28
C ALA A 173 13.88 0.94 -6.44
N GLY A 174 13.35 -0.25 -6.15
CA GLY A 174 12.60 -1.10 -7.07
C GLY A 174 11.42 -0.40 -7.76
N PRO A 175 10.58 0.42 -7.10
CA PRO A 175 9.54 1.19 -7.77
C PRO A 175 10.06 2.21 -8.80
N ASP A 176 11.26 2.80 -8.62
CA ASP A 176 11.90 3.62 -9.67
C ASP A 176 12.24 2.77 -10.92
N ILE A 177 12.40 1.45 -10.77
CA ILE A 177 12.57 0.46 -11.86
C ILE A 177 11.22 -0.01 -12.41
N LEU A 178 10.17 -0.16 -11.59
CA LEU A 178 8.84 -0.60 -12.04
C LEU A 178 8.11 0.46 -12.87
N ALA A 179 8.43 1.75 -12.68
CA ALA A 179 8.03 2.81 -13.60
C ALA A 179 8.62 2.64 -15.02
N ALA A 180 9.64 1.78 -15.17
CA ALA A 180 10.31 1.46 -16.41
C ALA A 180 10.34 -0.07 -16.63
N GLU A 181 9.18 -0.69 -16.88
CA GLU A 181 9.15 -2.01 -17.49
C GLU A 181 9.99 -2.00 -18.79
N PRO A 182 10.92 -2.95 -19.00
CA PRO A 182 11.55 -3.15 -20.30
C PRO A 182 10.51 -3.75 -21.27
N GLY A 183 9.70 -2.88 -21.89
CA GLY A 183 8.74 -3.27 -22.93
C GLY A 183 7.38 -2.58 -22.88
N SER A 184 6.99 -1.99 -21.74
CA SER A 184 5.85 -1.07 -21.68
C SER A 184 6.43 0.35 -21.57
N PRO A 185 6.40 1.18 -22.63
CA PRO A 185 6.73 2.59 -22.47
C PRO A 185 5.80 3.15 -21.38
N GLY A 186 6.38 3.86 -20.40
CA GLY A 186 5.57 4.68 -19.49
C GLY A 186 4.61 5.56 -20.31
N LEU A 187 3.44 5.89 -19.76
CA LEU A 187 2.45 6.63 -20.54
C LEU A 187 3.05 7.95 -21.03
N PRO A 188 2.76 8.38 -22.27
CA PRO A 188 3.38 9.55 -22.89
C PRO A 188 2.79 10.85 -22.33
N LEU A 189 3.16 11.14 -21.09
CA LEU A 189 2.91 12.41 -20.41
C LEU A 189 3.84 13.48 -20.96
N LYS A 190 3.36 14.72 -21.04
CA LYS A 190 4.13 15.91 -21.39
C LYS A 190 5.26 16.18 -20.40
N GLN A 191 5.10 15.75 -19.16
CA GLN A 191 6.12 15.74 -18.11
C GLN A 191 6.31 14.31 -17.64
N ASP A 192 7.55 13.86 -17.48
CA ASP A 192 7.80 12.58 -16.84
C ASP A 192 7.30 12.59 -15.38
N LEU A 193 7.00 11.42 -14.85
CA LEU A 193 6.42 11.28 -13.50
C LEU A 193 7.32 11.89 -12.42
N LEU A 194 8.64 11.81 -12.61
CA LEU A 194 9.64 12.38 -11.70
C LEU A 194 9.53 13.91 -11.63
N THR A 195 9.30 14.57 -12.76
CA THR A 195 9.08 16.01 -12.86
C THR A 195 7.79 16.42 -12.17
N VAL A 196 6.71 15.65 -12.36
CA VAL A 196 5.44 15.88 -11.65
C VAL A 196 5.64 15.78 -10.14
N HIS A 197 6.32 14.74 -9.65
CA HIS A 197 6.60 14.57 -8.22
C HIS A 197 7.49 15.68 -7.65
N ALA A 198 8.48 16.15 -8.41
CA ALA A 198 9.33 17.27 -7.99
C ALA A 198 8.53 18.57 -7.89
N THR A 199 7.69 18.85 -8.88
CA THR A 199 6.80 20.02 -8.91
C THR A 199 5.80 19.98 -7.76
N ALA A 200 5.21 18.81 -7.49
CA ALA A 200 4.30 18.58 -6.37
C ALA A 200 4.94 18.91 -5.02
N ARG A 201 6.20 18.49 -4.79
CA ARG A 201 6.93 18.83 -3.56
C ARG A 201 7.15 20.33 -3.41
N GLN A 202 7.52 21.01 -4.50
CA GLN A 202 7.70 22.46 -4.49
C GLN A 202 6.38 23.19 -4.20
N ALA A 203 5.29 22.77 -4.86
CA ALA A 203 3.96 23.35 -4.66
C ALA A 203 3.44 23.12 -3.23
N SER A 204 3.61 21.92 -2.68
CA SER A 204 3.26 21.62 -1.29
C SER A 204 4.08 22.44 -0.30
N ALA A 205 5.39 22.58 -0.51
CA ALA A 205 6.23 23.42 0.34
C ALA A 205 5.80 24.90 0.29
N ALA A 206 5.44 25.41 -0.90
CA ALA A 206 4.93 26.77 -1.05
C ALA A 206 3.56 26.98 -0.39
N ALA A 207 2.70 25.96 -0.39
CA ALA A 207 1.37 26.00 0.20
C ALA A 207 1.35 25.81 1.72
N GLU A 208 2.47 25.40 2.32
CA GLU A 208 2.53 24.96 3.73
C GLU A 208 2.00 26.01 4.71
N GLN A 209 2.45 27.25 4.60
CA GLN A 209 2.01 28.31 5.52
C GLN A 209 0.54 28.64 5.36
N SER A 210 0.01 28.59 4.13
CA SER A 210 -1.42 28.76 3.86
C SER A 210 -2.24 27.61 4.44
N LEU A 211 -1.73 26.37 4.36
CA LEU A 211 -2.36 25.22 4.98
C LEU A 211 -2.36 25.37 6.52
N TYR A 212 -1.26 25.80 7.13
CA TYR A 212 -1.20 26.03 8.58
C TYR A 212 -2.20 27.11 9.01
N ALA A 213 -2.26 28.23 8.31
CA ALA A 213 -3.23 29.28 8.58
C ALA A 213 -4.68 28.77 8.45
N ARG A 214 -4.96 27.94 7.44
CA ARG A 214 -6.27 27.30 7.27
C ARG A 214 -6.58 26.34 8.42
N LEU A 215 -5.62 25.51 8.83
CA LEU A 215 -5.78 24.59 9.95
C LEU A 215 -5.97 25.31 11.29
N ASP A 216 -5.45 26.53 11.46
CA ASP A 216 -5.63 27.37 12.65
C ASP A 216 -6.95 28.16 12.68
N SER A 217 -7.73 28.14 11.59
CA SER A 217 -8.97 28.90 11.54
C SER A 217 -10.02 28.38 12.52
N SER A 218 -10.89 29.28 12.99
CA SER A 218 -11.85 28.99 14.06
C SER A 218 -12.83 27.89 13.71
N ASP A 219 -13.27 27.79 12.45
CA ASP A 219 -14.19 26.76 11.98
C ASP A 219 -13.60 25.35 12.07
N ILE A 220 -12.34 25.15 11.61
CA ILE A 220 -11.66 23.85 11.75
C ILE A 220 -11.43 23.52 13.22
N ARG A 221 -11.00 24.50 14.02
CA ARG A 221 -10.72 24.29 15.44
C ARG A 221 -11.99 23.94 16.22
N GLU A 222 -13.10 24.60 15.92
CA GLU A 222 -14.40 24.31 16.53
C GLU A 222 -14.91 22.92 16.11
N ALA A 223 -14.82 22.58 14.82
CA ALA A 223 -15.24 21.26 14.32
C ALA A 223 -14.42 20.12 14.93
N LEU A 224 -13.10 20.28 15.03
CA LEU A 224 -12.24 19.34 15.73
C LEU A 224 -12.51 19.31 17.23
N GLY A 225 -12.83 20.45 17.87
CA GLY A 225 -13.18 20.50 19.30
C GLY A 225 -14.40 19.65 19.64
N LYS A 226 -15.36 19.52 18.72
CA LYS A 226 -16.57 18.70 18.89
C LYS A 226 -16.30 17.19 18.79
N CYS A 227 -15.42 16.77 17.88
CA CYS A 227 -15.24 15.35 17.56
C CYS A 227 -13.90 14.74 18.04
N CYS A 228 -12.86 15.55 18.12
CA CYS A 228 -11.47 15.18 18.33
C CYS A 228 -10.71 16.23 19.17
N PRO A 229 -11.06 16.45 20.45
CA PRO A 229 -10.46 17.52 21.26
C PRO A 229 -8.93 17.47 21.32
N SER A 230 -8.34 16.27 21.32
CA SER A 230 -6.89 16.09 21.31
C SER A 230 -6.22 16.57 20.02
N ALA A 231 -6.94 16.56 18.89
CA ALA A 231 -6.45 17.11 17.62
C ALA A 231 -6.66 18.63 17.54
N ALA A 232 -7.76 19.13 18.11
CA ALA A 232 -8.11 20.55 18.10
C ALA A 232 -7.03 21.44 18.75
N VAL A 233 -6.35 20.91 19.78
CA VAL A 233 -5.30 21.61 20.53
C VAL A 233 -3.90 21.47 19.94
N LEU A 234 -3.70 20.66 18.90
CA LEU A 234 -2.38 20.51 18.26
C LEU A 234 -1.98 21.80 17.54
N PRO A 235 -0.72 22.24 17.61
CA PRO A 235 -0.23 23.29 16.72
C PRO A 235 -0.47 22.92 15.24
N ALA A 236 -0.74 23.90 14.37
CA ALA A 236 -1.03 23.64 12.96
C ALA A 236 -0.01 22.72 12.26
N PRO A 237 1.32 22.85 12.47
CA PRO A 237 2.28 21.93 11.88
C PRO A 237 2.10 20.47 12.33
N ALA A 238 1.81 20.25 13.60
CA ALA A 238 1.57 18.90 14.13
C ALA A 238 0.25 18.31 13.63
N LEU A 239 -0.79 19.15 13.49
CA LEU A 239 -2.07 18.75 12.91
C LEU A 239 -1.92 18.41 11.42
N ALA A 240 -1.13 19.19 10.68
CA ALA A 240 -0.81 18.93 9.28
C ALA A 240 -0.06 17.61 9.12
N GLU A 241 0.98 17.34 9.93
CA GLU A 241 1.69 16.06 9.91
C GLU A 241 0.76 14.87 10.21
N ARG A 242 -0.18 15.03 11.14
CA ARG A 242 -1.19 14.00 11.42
C ARG A 242 -2.09 13.75 10.21
N LEU A 243 -2.59 14.81 9.56
CA LEU A 243 -3.35 14.69 8.32
C LEU A 243 -2.52 14.03 7.21
N ARG A 244 -1.24 14.42 7.08
CA ARG A 244 -0.33 13.89 6.08
C ARG A 244 -0.16 12.38 6.24
N ALA A 245 0.08 11.93 7.47
CA ALA A 245 0.22 10.53 7.80
C ALA A 245 -1.05 9.73 7.51
N GLU A 246 -2.23 10.31 7.79
CA GLU A 246 -3.50 9.66 7.48
C GLU A 246 -3.75 9.54 5.98
N VAL A 247 -3.53 10.59 5.20
CA VAL A 247 -3.68 10.50 3.74
C VAL A 247 -2.69 9.48 3.15
N ARG A 248 -1.46 9.38 3.68
CA ARG A 248 -0.47 8.37 3.22
C ARG A 248 -0.86 6.92 3.48
N SER A 249 -1.65 6.65 4.53
CA SER A 249 -2.20 5.32 4.77
C SER A 249 -3.56 5.10 4.11
N ALA A 250 -4.10 6.10 3.37
CA ALA A 250 -5.33 5.97 2.61
C ALA A 250 -5.17 5.01 1.44
N GLU A 251 -6.24 4.28 1.16
CA GLU A 251 -6.26 3.28 0.11
C GLU A 251 -6.49 3.96 -1.24
N VAL A 252 -5.70 3.60 -2.24
CA VAL A 252 -5.94 3.97 -3.63
C VAL A 252 -6.79 2.87 -4.26
N VAL A 253 -8.00 3.24 -4.65
CA VAL A 253 -9.06 2.29 -4.99
C VAL A 253 -9.73 2.62 -6.31
N SER A 254 -10.10 1.61 -7.08
CA SER A 254 -11.00 1.75 -8.23
C SER A 254 -12.03 0.64 -8.15
N GLY A 255 -13.25 0.93 -8.56
CA GLY A 255 -14.34 -0.02 -8.47
C GLY A 255 -15.14 -0.13 -9.75
N PHE A 256 -15.77 -1.29 -9.90
CA PHE A 256 -16.43 -1.71 -11.10
C PHE A 256 -17.54 -2.71 -10.83
N SER A 257 -18.38 -2.97 -11.84
CA SER A 257 -19.51 -3.88 -11.69
C SER A 257 -19.16 -5.31 -12.08
N ALA A 258 -19.75 -6.26 -11.37
CA ALA A 258 -19.83 -7.66 -11.77
C ALA A 258 -20.65 -7.90 -13.04
N GLN A 259 -21.45 -6.92 -13.49
CA GLN A 259 -22.13 -6.93 -14.78
C GLN A 259 -21.51 -5.92 -15.73
N VAL A 260 -21.49 -6.25 -17.02
CA VAL A 260 -21.22 -5.27 -18.07
C VAL A 260 -22.38 -4.27 -18.07
N ASN A 261 -22.14 -3.08 -17.54
CA ASN A 261 -23.11 -2.00 -17.60
C ASN A 261 -22.96 -1.27 -18.93
N ALA A 262 -23.93 -1.41 -19.84
CA ALA A 262 -23.92 -0.67 -21.11
C ALA A 262 -23.98 0.87 -20.94
N SER A 263 -24.36 1.35 -19.75
CA SER A 263 -24.45 2.79 -19.43
C SER A 263 -23.21 3.38 -18.75
N TRP A 264 -22.20 2.56 -18.39
CA TRP A 264 -21.00 3.05 -17.69
C TRP A 264 -19.73 2.32 -18.12
N PHE A 265 -18.71 3.08 -18.52
CA PHE A 265 -17.47 2.58 -19.12
C PHE A 265 -16.45 2.13 -18.07
N SER A 266 -16.79 1.11 -17.27
CA SER A 266 -15.87 0.54 -16.29
C SER A 266 -15.43 -0.89 -16.62
N PHE A 267 -14.21 -1.19 -16.23
CA PHE A 267 -13.59 -2.51 -16.32
C PHE A 267 -14.45 -3.55 -15.59
N SER A 268 -15.15 -4.49 -16.25
CA SER A 268 -16.06 -5.40 -15.53
C SER A 268 -15.39 -6.67 -15.02
N LEU A 269 -16.13 -7.47 -14.25
CA LEU A 269 -15.68 -8.81 -13.86
C LEU A 269 -15.41 -9.74 -15.06
N ASP A 270 -16.16 -9.60 -16.15
CA ASP A 270 -15.94 -10.40 -17.37
C ASP A 270 -14.58 -10.07 -18.01
N GLU A 271 -14.17 -8.80 -17.99
CA GLU A 271 -12.82 -8.39 -18.35
C GLU A 271 -11.78 -8.94 -17.37
N ALA A 272 -12.02 -8.74 -16.07
CA ALA A 272 -11.09 -9.09 -15.01
C ALA A 272 -10.70 -10.58 -14.99
N GLU A 273 -11.60 -11.47 -15.40
CA GLU A 273 -11.32 -12.91 -15.51
C GLU A 273 -10.45 -13.30 -16.71
N ARG A 274 -10.50 -12.50 -17.79
CA ARG A 274 -9.85 -12.80 -19.08
C ARG A 274 -8.56 -12.02 -19.28
N ILE A 275 -8.46 -10.85 -18.67
CA ILE A 275 -7.40 -9.88 -18.91
C ILE A 275 -6.48 -9.85 -17.67
N PRO A 276 -5.16 -10.03 -17.85
CA PRO A 276 -4.22 -10.11 -16.73
C PRO A 276 -3.78 -8.73 -16.22
N TYR A 277 -4.53 -7.67 -16.53
CA TYR A 277 -4.24 -6.29 -16.17
C TYR A 277 -5.53 -5.49 -16.09
N TYR A 278 -5.48 -4.35 -15.40
CA TYR A 278 -6.60 -3.41 -15.31
C TYR A 278 -6.64 -2.53 -16.56
N GLU A 279 -7.66 -2.70 -17.40
CA GLU A 279 -7.84 -1.86 -18.59
C GLU A 279 -8.34 -0.46 -18.23
N ASN A 280 -7.88 0.55 -18.97
CA ASN A 280 -8.47 1.88 -18.91
C ASN A 280 -9.78 1.95 -19.75
N LEU A 281 -10.51 3.05 -19.61
CA LEU A 281 -11.81 3.24 -20.29
C LEU A 281 -11.69 3.21 -21.82
N TRP A 282 -10.57 3.69 -22.38
CA TRP A 282 -10.34 3.77 -23.81
C TRP A 282 -10.01 2.41 -24.42
N GLU A 283 -9.28 1.55 -23.70
CA GLU A 283 -9.03 0.16 -24.13
C GLU A 283 -10.36 -0.61 -24.23
N ILE A 284 -11.21 -0.47 -23.22
CA ILE A 284 -12.56 -1.07 -23.19
C ILE A 284 -13.38 -0.56 -24.37
N TRP A 285 -13.31 0.75 -24.64
CA TRP A 285 -14.02 1.37 -25.75
C TRP A 285 -13.59 0.80 -27.11
N VAL A 286 -12.29 0.78 -27.40
CA VAL A 286 -11.76 0.25 -28.66
C VAL A 286 -12.11 -1.23 -28.85
N ARG A 287 -12.01 -2.03 -27.77
CA ARG A 287 -12.31 -3.45 -27.81
C ARG A 287 -13.78 -3.74 -28.08
N ASN A 288 -14.68 -3.01 -27.43
CA ASN A 288 -16.11 -3.28 -27.49
C ASN A 288 -16.83 -2.46 -28.57
N ARG A 289 -16.16 -1.49 -29.20
CA ARG A 289 -16.78 -0.43 -30.01
C ARG A 289 -18.03 0.14 -29.32
N ALA A 290 -17.92 0.33 -28.01
CA ALA A 290 -19.06 0.78 -27.21
C ALA A 290 -19.56 2.13 -27.75
N GLU A 291 -20.86 2.33 -27.77
CA GLU A 291 -21.43 3.59 -28.24
C GLU A 291 -21.15 4.68 -27.19
N LEU A 292 -20.03 5.38 -27.35
CA LEU A 292 -19.63 6.50 -26.47
C LEU A 292 -20.39 7.80 -26.80
N SER A 293 -21.25 7.83 -27.81
CA SER A 293 -21.88 9.07 -28.31
C SER A 293 -22.64 9.87 -27.24
N ASN A 294 -23.13 9.20 -26.19
CA ASN A 294 -23.81 9.85 -25.05
C ASN A 294 -22.87 10.29 -23.90
N TYR A 295 -21.59 9.92 -23.94
CA TYR A 295 -20.64 10.09 -22.81
C TYR A 295 -19.21 10.49 -23.23
N SER A 296 -18.92 10.65 -24.53
CA SER A 296 -17.66 11.22 -25.02
C SER A 296 -17.64 12.72 -24.73
N PHE A 297 -17.53 13.09 -23.46
CA PHE A 297 -17.50 14.47 -22.97
C PHE A 297 -16.18 15.19 -23.30
N GLY A 298 -15.40 14.70 -24.27
CA GLY A 298 -14.05 15.19 -24.53
C GLY A 298 -13.09 14.92 -23.38
N LEU A 299 -13.23 13.77 -22.69
CA LEU A 299 -12.34 13.37 -21.58
C LEU A 299 -10.86 13.36 -22.00
N ASP A 300 -10.58 13.04 -23.26
CA ASP A 300 -9.24 13.09 -23.84
C ASP A 300 -8.65 14.52 -23.86
N TRP A 301 -9.50 15.55 -24.01
CA TRP A 301 -9.06 16.94 -23.87
C TRP A 301 -8.68 17.24 -22.42
N ILE A 302 -9.44 16.76 -21.44
CA ILE A 302 -9.09 16.96 -20.03
C ILE A 302 -7.80 16.21 -19.71
N GLU A 303 -7.68 14.97 -20.17
CA GLU A 303 -6.46 14.18 -20.04
C GLU A 303 -5.24 14.90 -20.62
N ALA A 304 -5.39 15.52 -21.79
CA ALA A 304 -4.34 16.31 -22.41
C ALA A 304 -4.06 17.64 -21.68
N ALA A 305 -5.10 18.37 -21.25
CA ALA A 305 -4.96 19.70 -20.67
C ALA A 305 -4.53 19.67 -19.19
N TYR A 306 -5.08 18.74 -18.41
CA TYR A 306 -4.92 18.63 -16.97
C TYR A 306 -3.76 17.70 -16.61
N PHE A 307 -3.59 16.56 -17.28
CA PHE A 307 -2.47 15.65 -17.01
C PHE A 307 -1.33 15.72 -18.02
N GLY A 308 -1.53 16.38 -19.16
CA GLY A 308 -0.50 16.49 -20.18
C GLY A 308 -0.37 15.23 -21.04
N PHE A 309 -1.38 14.36 -21.13
CA PHE A 309 -1.32 13.26 -22.08
C PHE A 309 -1.28 13.77 -23.53
N LYS A 310 -0.65 13.01 -24.43
CA LYS A 310 -0.71 13.30 -25.87
C LYS A 310 -2.17 13.23 -26.35
N PRO A 311 -2.70 14.26 -27.04
CA PRO A 311 -4.04 14.19 -27.65
C PRO A 311 -4.16 13.01 -28.61
N PHE A 312 -5.36 12.44 -28.71
CA PHE A 312 -5.64 11.44 -29.74
C PHE A 312 -5.58 12.05 -31.15
N GLU A 313 -5.36 11.20 -32.15
CA GLU A 313 -5.40 11.59 -33.57
C GLU A 313 -6.77 12.13 -33.96
N VAL A 314 -7.83 11.50 -33.41
CA VAL A 314 -9.20 11.97 -33.52
C VAL A 314 -9.76 12.19 -32.12
N HIS A 315 -10.24 13.40 -31.87
CA HIS A 315 -10.78 13.80 -30.57
C HIS A 315 -11.82 12.80 -30.07
N ALA A 316 -11.62 12.34 -28.83
CA ALA A 316 -12.44 11.36 -28.14
C ALA A 316 -12.66 10.02 -28.88
N GLU A 317 -11.83 9.70 -29.88
CA GLU A 317 -12.01 8.53 -30.75
C GLU A 317 -10.65 7.83 -31.06
N PRO A 318 -9.97 7.21 -30.06
CA PRO A 318 -8.72 6.50 -30.30
C PRO A 318 -8.89 5.33 -31.28
N ARG A 319 -8.27 5.39 -32.47
CA ARG A 319 -8.55 4.42 -33.55
C ARG A 319 -7.90 3.07 -33.34
N THR A 320 -6.93 2.99 -32.43
CA THR A 320 -6.14 1.78 -32.19
C THR A 320 -6.03 1.46 -30.71
N MET A 321 -5.86 0.17 -30.40
CA MET A 321 -5.56 -0.27 -29.04
C MET A 321 -4.23 0.27 -28.53
N ALA A 322 -3.27 0.54 -29.42
CA ALA A 322 -2.00 1.15 -29.04
C ALA A 322 -2.19 2.58 -28.53
N GLU A 323 -3.00 3.38 -29.23
CA GLU A 323 -3.34 4.74 -28.83
C GLU A 323 -4.19 4.76 -27.54
N ALA A 324 -5.17 3.87 -27.40
CA ALA A 324 -5.94 3.73 -26.17
C ALA A 324 -5.08 3.36 -24.94
N ARG A 325 -4.01 2.59 -25.15
CA ARG A 325 -3.05 2.22 -24.09
C ARG A 325 -2.16 3.36 -23.63
N GLU A 326 -2.15 4.50 -24.33
CA GLU A 326 -1.44 5.71 -23.90
C GLU A 326 -2.19 6.49 -22.79
N ARG A 327 -3.18 5.86 -22.14
CA ARG A 327 -4.03 6.45 -21.10
C ARG A 327 -4.00 5.68 -19.79
N ALA A 328 -4.26 6.39 -18.71
CA ALA A 328 -4.31 5.84 -17.36
C ALA A 328 -5.74 5.42 -16.98
N PRO A 329 -5.92 4.39 -16.14
CA PRO A 329 -7.18 4.16 -15.46
C PRO A 329 -7.41 5.20 -14.35
N TYR A 330 -8.68 5.40 -13.99
CA TYR A 330 -9.07 6.34 -12.92
C TYR A 330 -9.25 5.60 -11.60
N PHE A 331 -8.60 6.10 -10.56
CA PHE A 331 -8.68 5.63 -9.17
C PHE A 331 -9.04 6.81 -8.26
N ALA A 332 -9.52 6.51 -7.06
CA ALA A 332 -9.82 7.47 -6.01
C ALA A 332 -8.92 7.21 -4.79
N LEU A 333 -8.59 8.27 -4.07
CA LEU A 333 -7.98 8.16 -2.75
C LEU A 333 -9.08 8.09 -1.69
N ASN A 334 -9.17 6.98 -0.97
CA ASN A 334 -10.12 6.78 0.13
C ASN A 334 -9.66 7.50 1.42
N ALA A 335 -9.54 8.83 1.35
CA ALA A 335 -9.11 9.64 2.48
C ALA A 335 -10.19 9.73 3.58
N LEU A 336 -11.47 9.49 3.23
CA LEU A 336 -12.60 9.46 4.16
C LEU A 336 -12.71 8.15 4.98
N ARG A 337 -11.80 7.19 4.76
CA ARG A 337 -11.74 5.93 5.52
C ARG A 337 -13.06 5.17 5.50
N THR A 338 -13.64 5.01 4.32
CA THR A 338 -14.82 4.18 4.13
C THR A 338 -14.44 2.73 3.90
N ASP A 339 -15.37 1.82 4.18
CA ASP A 339 -15.18 0.39 4.03
C ASP A 339 -15.08 -0.07 2.56
N ALA A 340 -15.49 0.78 1.62
CA ALA A 340 -15.20 0.68 0.19
C ALA A 340 -14.88 2.07 -0.39
N GLY A 341 -14.35 2.13 -1.61
CA GLY A 341 -14.07 3.40 -2.32
C GLY A 341 -15.31 4.22 -2.61
N SER A 342 -15.17 5.28 -3.43
CA SER A 342 -16.32 6.12 -3.79
C SER A 342 -17.50 5.23 -4.27
N PRO A 343 -18.71 5.40 -3.69
CA PRO A 343 -19.86 4.53 -3.90
C PRO A 343 -20.41 4.57 -5.34
N LEU A 344 -19.79 5.40 -6.17
CA LEU A 344 -20.02 5.59 -7.59
C LEU A 344 -19.33 4.50 -8.43
N TYR A 345 -18.35 3.81 -7.85
CA TYR A 345 -17.52 2.83 -8.52
C TYR A 345 -17.90 1.41 -8.08
N GLY A 346 -19.02 0.91 -8.57
CA GLY A 346 -19.33 -0.53 -8.64
C GLY A 346 -19.51 -1.33 -7.36
N ASP A 347 -19.75 -2.64 -7.55
CA ASP A 347 -19.93 -3.62 -6.47
C ASP A 347 -18.67 -4.45 -6.19
N ILE A 348 -17.62 -4.26 -6.98
CA ILE A 348 -16.27 -4.80 -6.79
C ILE A 348 -15.31 -3.63 -6.70
N THR A 349 -14.46 -3.57 -5.69
CA THR A 349 -13.42 -2.56 -5.53
C THR A 349 -12.05 -3.24 -5.44
N VAL A 350 -11.10 -2.82 -6.26
CA VAL A 350 -9.69 -3.23 -6.14
C VAL A 350 -8.91 -2.17 -5.35
N VAL A 351 -8.01 -2.64 -4.49
CA VAL A 351 -7.10 -1.77 -3.74
C VAL A 351 -5.68 -1.97 -4.23
N LEU A 352 -5.01 -0.89 -4.64
CA LEU A 352 -3.61 -0.96 -5.09
C LEU A 352 -2.66 -1.18 -3.92
N ARG A 353 -1.53 -1.85 -4.20
CA ARG A 353 -0.39 -1.89 -3.28
C ARG A 353 0.14 -0.46 -3.06
N PRO A 354 0.35 -0.01 -1.81
CA PRO A 354 0.89 1.31 -1.52
C PRO A 354 2.21 1.60 -2.24
N SER A 355 3.12 0.62 -2.28
CA SER A 355 4.38 0.74 -3.00
C SER A 355 4.19 1.07 -4.49
N VAL A 356 3.24 0.41 -5.15
CA VAL A 356 2.89 0.65 -6.55
C VAL A 356 2.19 2.00 -6.70
N ALA A 357 1.18 2.27 -5.87
CA ALA A 357 0.42 3.52 -5.93
C ALA A 357 1.33 4.75 -5.78
N ASN A 358 2.28 4.72 -4.84
CA ASN A 358 3.26 5.80 -4.64
C ASN A 358 4.21 5.97 -5.83
N ALA A 359 4.58 4.87 -6.47
CA ALA A 359 5.57 4.85 -7.53
C ALA A 359 5.05 5.36 -8.87
N VAL A 360 3.80 5.03 -9.20
CA VAL A 360 3.27 5.22 -10.56
C VAL A 360 2.17 6.26 -10.64
N SER A 361 1.64 6.74 -9.52
CA SER A 361 0.46 7.60 -9.53
C SER A 361 0.78 9.10 -9.52
N ILE A 362 -0.12 9.84 -10.16
CA ILE A 362 -0.30 11.27 -10.04
C ILE A 362 -1.62 11.51 -9.30
N VAL A 363 -1.70 12.58 -8.52
CA VAL A 363 -2.90 12.94 -7.76
C VAL A 363 -3.45 14.27 -8.25
N SER A 364 -4.75 14.32 -8.54
CA SER A 364 -5.49 15.55 -8.80
C SER A 364 -6.27 15.97 -7.56
N ALA A 365 -6.46 17.28 -7.41
CA ALA A 365 -7.22 17.85 -6.31
C ALA A 365 -8.70 17.41 -6.35
N PHE A 366 -9.24 17.06 -7.51
CA PHE A 366 -10.64 16.65 -7.68
C PHE A 366 -10.75 15.74 -8.91
N ASP A 367 -11.92 15.13 -9.08
CA ASP A 367 -12.28 14.30 -10.24
C ASP A 367 -12.15 15.10 -11.54
N THR A 368 -11.27 14.63 -12.41
CA THR A 368 -10.97 15.26 -13.70
C THR A 368 -11.79 14.69 -14.84
N GLY A 369 -12.73 13.79 -14.54
CA GLY A 369 -13.73 13.36 -15.50
C GLY A 369 -14.80 14.43 -15.68
N SER A 370 -15.99 14.18 -15.15
CA SER A 370 -17.15 15.03 -15.43
C SER A 370 -17.09 16.42 -14.77
N TRP A 371 -16.28 16.63 -13.72
CA TRP A 371 -16.24 17.94 -13.03
C TRP A 371 -15.24 18.90 -13.61
N ALA A 372 -13.99 18.47 -13.85
CA ALA A 372 -13.06 19.30 -14.61
C ALA A 372 -13.62 19.65 -16.00
N GLY A 373 -14.44 18.74 -16.56
CA GLY A 373 -15.21 19.00 -17.78
C GLY A 373 -16.12 20.22 -17.68
N MET A 374 -16.65 20.57 -16.50
CA MET A 374 -17.47 21.77 -16.31
C MET A 374 -16.74 23.08 -16.57
N CYS A 375 -15.41 23.05 -16.52
CA CYS A 375 -14.57 24.20 -16.86
C CYS A 375 -14.38 24.40 -18.35
N ASN A 376 -14.87 23.46 -19.16
CA ASN A 376 -14.97 23.62 -20.60
C ASN A 376 -16.37 24.13 -20.97
N ASN A 377 -16.44 25.30 -21.63
CA ASN A 377 -17.70 25.90 -22.07
C ASN A 377 -18.50 25.03 -23.06
N SER A 378 -17.89 24.00 -23.67
CA SER A 378 -18.57 23.04 -24.53
C SER A 378 -19.29 21.93 -23.75
N PHE A 379 -19.07 21.82 -22.43
CA PHE A 379 -19.72 20.84 -21.56
C PHE A 379 -20.91 21.47 -20.85
N THR A 380 -22.10 20.89 -21.04
CA THR A 380 -23.28 21.29 -20.26
C THR A 380 -23.36 20.39 -19.02
N PRO A 381 -23.19 20.92 -17.80
CA PRO A 381 -23.28 20.11 -16.60
C PRO A 381 -24.68 19.54 -16.44
N PRO A 382 -24.84 18.28 -16.02
CA PRO A 382 -26.13 17.68 -15.69
C PRO A 382 -26.85 18.48 -14.60
N ALA A 383 -28.19 18.44 -14.65
CA ALA A 383 -29.04 19.22 -13.74
C ALA A 383 -28.70 18.86 -12.28
N GLY A 384 -28.09 19.81 -11.57
CA GLY A 384 -27.53 19.53 -10.25
C GLY A 384 -26.87 20.72 -9.58
N GLY A 385 -26.20 21.63 -10.29
CA GLY A 385 -25.65 22.87 -9.71
C GLY A 385 -24.68 22.63 -8.54
N PHE A 386 -23.44 22.25 -8.83
CA PHE A 386 -22.34 22.45 -7.88
C PHE A 386 -21.70 23.80 -8.20
N ASP A 387 -21.52 24.63 -7.17
CA ASP A 387 -20.72 25.84 -7.30
C ASP A 387 -19.24 25.43 -7.39
N HIS A 388 -18.52 25.94 -8.38
CA HIS A 388 -17.13 25.56 -8.60
C HIS A 388 -16.32 26.67 -9.27
N ASN A 389 -15.02 26.71 -8.94
CA ASN A 389 -14.06 27.69 -9.40
C ASN A 389 -13.06 27.08 -10.38
N CYS A 390 -13.35 27.17 -11.67
CA CYS A 390 -12.45 26.68 -12.70
C CYS A 390 -11.08 27.36 -12.71
N SER A 391 -10.99 28.60 -12.21
CA SER A 391 -9.72 29.32 -12.14
C SER A 391 -8.83 28.86 -10.97
N ALA A 392 -9.37 28.08 -10.02
CA ALA A 392 -8.60 27.56 -8.89
C ALA A 392 -7.60 26.47 -9.30
N TYR A 393 -7.78 25.85 -10.47
CA TYR A 393 -6.92 24.76 -10.92
C TYR A 393 -5.85 25.24 -11.90
N PRO A 394 -4.55 25.09 -11.58
CA PRO A 394 -3.46 25.62 -12.41
C PRO A 394 -3.03 24.64 -13.54
N GLY A 395 -3.85 23.66 -13.90
CA GLY A 395 -3.49 22.65 -14.91
C GLY A 395 -2.50 21.62 -14.38
N HIS A 396 -1.74 21.02 -15.29
CA HIS A 396 -0.68 20.06 -14.99
C HIS A 396 0.38 20.53 -13.97
N ALA A 397 0.55 21.84 -13.79
CA ALA A 397 1.46 22.40 -12.79
C ALA A 397 0.96 22.25 -11.35
N GLY A 398 -0.33 21.97 -11.13
CA GLY A 398 -0.94 21.74 -9.82
C GLY A 398 -1.24 20.28 -9.52
N LEU A 399 -0.62 19.36 -10.25
CA LEU A 399 -0.71 17.94 -9.96
C LEU A 399 0.15 17.62 -8.72
N GLY A 400 -0.39 16.75 -7.87
CA GLY A 400 0.29 16.27 -6.69
C GLY A 400 0.80 14.84 -6.82
N SER A 401 1.34 14.35 -5.71
CA SER A 401 1.71 12.95 -5.51
C SER A 401 1.22 12.49 -4.14
N LEU A 402 1.21 11.18 -3.89
CA LEU A 402 0.86 10.65 -2.56
C LEU A 402 1.87 11.06 -1.46
N GLU A 403 3.08 11.48 -1.84
CA GLU A 403 4.07 12.01 -0.89
C GLU A 403 3.97 13.53 -0.68
N ALA A 404 3.40 14.27 -1.64
CA ALA A 404 3.28 15.73 -1.65
C ALA A 404 1.95 16.19 -2.25
N PHE A 405 0.99 16.53 -1.39
CA PHE A 405 -0.39 16.90 -1.77
C PHE A 405 -0.97 18.08 -0.98
N ASP A 406 -0.21 18.72 -0.08
CA ASP A 406 -0.72 19.85 0.73
C ASP A 406 -1.42 20.95 -0.08
N HIS A 407 -0.86 21.31 -1.24
CA HIS A 407 -1.45 22.29 -2.13
C HIS A 407 -2.80 21.83 -2.70
N LEU A 408 -2.98 20.51 -2.91
CA LEU A 408 -4.23 19.94 -3.40
C LEU A 408 -5.38 20.11 -2.41
N LEU A 409 -5.11 20.11 -1.10
CA LEU A 409 -6.15 20.35 -0.08
C LEU A 409 -6.76 21.73 -0.26
N LEU A 410 -5.91 22.75 -0.44
CA LEU A 410 -6.33 24.13 -0.65
C LEU A 410 -6.98 24.30 -2.03
N THR A 411 -6.40 23.71 -3.07
CA THR A 411 -6.97 23.75 -4.43
C THR A 411 -8.35 23.10 -4.47
N ASN A 412 -8.55 21.97 -3.80
CA ASN A 412 -9.85 21.31 -3.74
C ASN A 412 -10.89 22.18 -3.03
N GLU A 413 -10.54 22.77 -1.88
CA GLU A 413 -11.44 23.69 -1.16
C GLU A 413 -11.82 24.92 -2.00
N GLN A 414 -10.83 25.52 -2.68
CA GLN A 414 -11.03 26.66 -3.58
C GLN A 414 -11.85 26.29 -4.81
N TYR A 415 -11.61 25.12 -5.38
CA TYR A 415 -12.33 24.62 -6.55
C TYR A 415 -13.80 24.40 -6.23
N TRP A 416 -14.14 23.83 -5.08
CA TRP A 416 -15.55 23.57 -4.72
C TRP A 416 -16.26 24.75 -4.07
N HIS A 417 -15.59 25.90 -3.90
CA HIS A 417 -16.09 27.06 -3.15
C HIS A 417 -16.71 26.69 -1.79
N ASN A 418 -16.16 25.67 -1.13
CA ASN A 418 -16.78 25.06 0.04
C ASN A 418 -15.75 24.84 1.13
N ALA A 419 -15.72 25.77 2.09
CA ALA A 419 -14.83 25.74 3.24
C ALA A 419 -14.98 24.46 4.09
N HIS A 420 -16.14 23.80 4.08
CA HIS A 420 -16.33 22.57 4.85
C HIS A 420 -15.61 21.36 4.25
N THR A 421 -15.00 21.47 3.07
CA THR A 421 -14.38 20.32 2.42
C THR A 421 -13.19 19.78 3.20
N LEU A 422 -12.23 20.66 3.56
CA LEU A 422 -11.09 20.27 4.41
C LEU A 422 -11.53 19.94 5.84
N GLU A 423 -12.47 20.71 6.39
CA GLU A 423 -13.05 20.45 7.71
C GLU A 423 -13.63 19.03 7.81
N ARG A 424 -14.48 18.63 6.85
CA ARG A 424 -15.10 17.31 6.82
C ARG A 424 -14.09 16.20 6.60
N LEU A 425 -13.11 16.41 5.71
CA LEU A 425 -12.00 15.48 5.53
C LEU A 425 -11.27 15.24 6.86
N LEU A 426 -10.91 16.30 7.58
CA LEU A 426 -10.24 16.23 8.88
C LEU A 426 -11.11 15.52 9.93
N VAL A 427 -12.33 15.99 10.12
CA VAL A 427 -13.28 15.41 11.09
C VAL A 427 -13.50 13.93 10.80
N ARG A 428 -13.63 13.53 9.52
CA ARG A 428 -13.86 12.13 9.16
C ARG A 428 -12.63 11.26 9.35
N THR A 429 -11.47 11.78 8.95
CA THR A 429 -10.19 11.08 9.10
C THR A 429 -9.89 10.81 10.58
N LEU A 430 -10.25 11.75 11.46
CA LEU A 430 -9.92 11.71 12.88
C LEU A 430 -11.04 11.16 13.77
N SER A 431 -12.30 11.30 13.35
CA SER A 431 -13.49 10.81 14.04
C SER A 431 -14.21 9.74 13.22
N PRO A 432 -13.95 8.45 13.48
CA PRO A 432 -14.61 7.34 12.79
C PRO A 432 -16.14 7.33 12.99
N SER A 433 -16.64 8.00 14.02
CA SER A 433 -18.07 8.02 14.38
C SER A 433 -18.92 8.98 13.53
N SER A 434 -18.30 9.81 12.68
CA SER A 434 -19.00 10.85 11.90
C SER A 434 -19.89 10.27 10.79
N THR A 435 -21.09 10.83 10.66
CA THR A 435 -22.03 10.47 9.59
C THR A 435 -21.55 11.03 8.25
N LEU A 436 -21.43 10.17 7.24
CA LEU A 436 -21.19 10.62 5.87
C LEU A 436 -22.50 11.00 5.20
N THR A 437 -22.41 11.86 4.19
CA THR A 437 -23.49 12.30 3.31
C THR A 437 -23.05 12.15 1.87
N GLY A 438 -24.01 12.11 0.94
CA GLY A 438 -23.68 11.97 -0.48
C GLY A 438 -22.62 12.96 -0.96
N PRO A 439 -22.77 14.28 -0.71
CA PRO A 439 -21.80 15.30 -1.14
C PRO A 439 -20.35 15.03 -0.71
N ASP A 440 -20.11 14.29 0.37
CA ASP A 440 -18.74 13.97 0.81
C ASP A 440 -17.99 13.10 -0.21
N PHE A 441 -18.71 12.35 -1.04
CA PHE A 441 -18.12 11.51 -2.09
C PHE A 441 -17.81 12.26 -3.39
N VAL A 442 -18.18 13.54 -3.49
CA VAL A 442 -17.86 14.40 -4.65
C VAL A 442 -16.54 15.13 -4.44
N HIS A 443 -16.20 15.45 -3.19
CA HIS A 443 -14.98 16.19 -2.86
C HIS A 443 -13.79 15.26 -2.57
N TYR A 444 -13.49 14.35 -3.51
CA TYR A 444 -12.42 13.36 -3.36
C TYR A 444 -11.20 13.70 -4.20
N PHE A 445 -10.04 13.13 -3.84
CA PHE A 445 -8.84 13.21 -4.67
C PHE A 445 -8.83 12.07 -5.68
N GLU A 446 -8.65 12.46 -6.93
CA GLU A 446 -8.50 11.50 -8.01
C GLU A 446 -7.03 11.10 -8.15
N VAL A 447 -6.81 9.82 -8.37
CA VAL A 447 -5.48 9.22 -8.51
C VAL A 447 -5.42 8.58 -9.88
N LEU A 448 -4.41 8.94 -10.67
CA LEU A 448 -4.16 8.35 -11.98
C LEU A 448 -2.86 7.57 -11.92
N PRO A 449 -2.92 6.23 -11.86
CA PRO A 449 -1.77 5.37 -12.05
C PRO A 449 -1.26 5.54 -13.48
N ALA A 450 -0.22 6.34 -13.67
CA ALA A 450 0.37 6.66 -14.96
C ALA A 450 1.25 5.52 -15.53
N ALA A 451 0.85 4.27 -15.26
CA ALA A 451 1.48 3.05 -15.71
C ALA A 451 0.43 1.95 -15.85
N ARG A 452 0.76 0.93 -16.64
CA ARG A 452 -0.10 -0.24 -16.80
C ARG A 452 -0.17 -1.05 -15.51
N LEU A 453 -1.39 -1.37 -15.08
CA LEU A 453 -1.61 -2.10 -13.83
C LEU A 453 -1.77 -3.60 -14.06
N SER A 454 -0.73 -4.39 -13.80
CA SER A 454 -0.72 -5.83 -14.03
C SER A 454 -1.19 -6.64 -12.80
N PHE A 455 -1.85 -7.77 -13.06
CA PHE A 455 -2.22 -8.77 -12.05
C PHE A 455 -1.20 -9.91 -12.02
N PRO A 456 -0.89 -10.48 -10.84
CA PRO A 456 -1.41 -10.13 -9.51
C PRO A 456 -0.65 -8.99 -8.79
N ASP A 457 0.46 -8.53 -9.37
CA ASP A 457 1.52 -7.82 -8.67
C ASP A 457 1.17 -6.40 -8.24
N HIS A 458 0.14 -5.77 -8.79
CA HIS A 458 -0.23 -4.39 -8.42
C HIS A 458 -1.43 -4.30 -7.47
N ILE A 459 -2.23 -5.36 -7.34
CA ILE A 459 -3.42 -5.38 -6.48
C ILE A 459 -3.10 -6.01 -5.12
N LYS A 460 -3.43 -5.29 -4.06
CA LYS A 460 -3.21 -5.71 -2.68
C LYS A 460 -4.32 -6.64 -2.18
N PHE A 461 -5.57 -6.21 -2.31
CA PHE A 461 -6.76 -6.98 -1.96
C PHE A 461 -7.98 -6.46 -2.71
N VAL A 462 -9.07 -7.22 -2.65
CA VAL A 462 -10.35 -6.90 -3.29
C VAL A 462 -11.41 -6.75 -2.23
N ILE A 463 -12.36 -5.83 -2.44
CA ILE A 463 -13.54 -5.63 -1.60
C ILE A 463 -14.78 -5.90 -2.46
N ALA A 464 -15.69 -6.72 -1.98
CA ALA A 464 -16.97 -7.01 -2.63
C ALA A 464 -18.15 -6.48 -1.81
N SER A 465 -19.13 -5.90 -2.50
CA SER A 465 -20.40 -5.47 -1.93
C SER A 465 -21.21 -6.67 -1.45
N PHE A 466 -21.49 -6.71 -0.16
CA PHE A 466 -22.25 -7.77 0.48
C PHE A 466 -23.71 -7.82 -0.02
N PRO A 467 -24.48 -6.71 -0.08
CA PRO A 467 -25.84 -6.73 -0.62
C PRO A 467 -25.90 -7.11 -2.10
N SER A 468 -24.86 -6.83 -2.87
CA SER A 468 -24.87 -7.08 -4.33
C SER A 468 -24.44 -8.50 -4.69
N LEU A 469 -23.37 -8.99 -4.07
CA LEU A 469 -22.67 -10.18 -4.56
C LEU A 469 -22.77 -11.38 -3.61
N PHE A 470 -23.06 -11.18 -2.32
CA PHE A 470 -23.09 -12.27 -1.34
C PHE A 470 -24.23 -13.25 -1.60
N GLY A 471 -23.94 -14.55 -1.62
CA GLY A 471 -24.92 -15.58 -1.93
C GLY A 471 -25.38 -15.58 -3.40
N THR A 472 -24.52 -15.15 -4.33
CA THR A 472 -24.86 -15.11 -5.77
C THR A 472 -23.80 -15.81 -6.62
N ALA A 473 -24.18 -16.25 -7.82
CA ALA A 473 -23.23 -16.81 -8.80
C ALA A 473 -22.10 -15.81 -9.16
N ARG A 474 -22.38 -14.51 -9.13
CA ARG A 474 -21.36 -13.46 -9.36
C ARG A 474 -20.40 -13.34 -8.18
N GLY A 475 -20.90 -13.46 -6.95
CA GLY A 475 -20.05 -13.54 -5.76
C GLY A 475 -19.08 -14.72 -5.81
N GLU A 476 -19.55 -15.90 -6.23
CA GLU A 476 -18.68 -17.07 -6.43
C GLU A 476 -17.58 -16.83 -7.47
N ARG A 477 -17.90 -16.13 -8.55
CA ARG A 477 -16.92 -15.72 -9.57
C ARG A 477 -15.86 -14.78 -8.99
N VAL A 478 -16.23 -13.77 -8.21
CA VAL A 478 -15.27 -12.88 -7.53
C VAL A 478 -14.35 -13.66 -6.58
N ARG A 479 -14.90 -14.62 -5.83
CA ARG A 479 -14.11 -15.50 -4.94
C ARG A 479 -13.15 -16.38 -5.73
N ALA A 480 -13.59 -16.94 -6.86
CA ALA A 480 -12.72 -17.71 -7.76
C ALA A 480 -11.60 -16.85 -8.36
N TRP A 481 -11.91 -15.63 -8.76
CA TRP A 481 -10.93 -14.66 -9.27
C TRP A 481 -9.87 -14.30 -8.22
N CYS A 482 -10.29 -13.99 -6.99
CA CYS A 482 -9.36 -13.70 -5.90
C CYS A 482 -8.48 -14.92 -5.56
N ARG A 483 -9.06 -16.13 -5.50
CA ARG A 483 -8.29 -17.37 -5.28
C ARG A 483 -7.26 -17.62 -6.37
N ARG A 484 -7.60 -17.37 -7.64
CA ARG A 484 -6.68 -17.53 -8.78
C ARG A 484 -5.42 -16.69 -8.62
N TYR A 485 -5.55 -15.47 -8.12
CA TYR A 485 -4.44 -14.53 -7.95
C TYR A 485 -3.84 -14.51 -6.53
N GLY A 486 -4.41 -15.31 -5.61
CA GLY A 486 -3.98 -15.34 -4.20
C GLY A 486 -4.29 -14.06 -3.43
N TRP A 487 -5.27 -13.28 -3.88
CA TRP A 487 -5.69 -12.07 -3.18
C TRP A 487 -6.66 -12.39 -2.05
N THR A 488 -6.55 -11.62 -0.98
CA THR A 488 -7.58 -11.60 0.07
C THR A 488 -8.81 -10.86 -0.43
N LEU A 489 -9.98 -11.46 -0.22
CA LEU A 489 -11.28 -10.82 -0.44
C LEU A 489 -11.86 -10.36 0.90
N LEU A 490 -12.33 -9.11 0.91
CA LEU A 490 -13.10 -8.53 2.00
C LEU A 490 -14.52 -8.29 1.51
N TRP A 491 -15.50 -8.54 2.37
CA TRP A 491 -16.87 -8.12 2.17
C TRP A 491 -17.10 -6.79 2.87
N SER A 492 -17.96 -5.96 2.31
CA SER A 492 -18.38 -4.68 2.86
C SER A 492 -19.89 -4.59 2.75
N LEU A 493 -20.60 -4.20 3.83
CA LEU A 493 -22.04 -3.92 3.76
C LEU A 493 -22.33 -2.80 2.75
N GLY A 494 -21.34 -1.94 2.55
CA GLY A 494 -21.37 -0.89 1.58
C GLY A 494 -22.13 0.32 2.07
N LEU A 495 -21.94 1.37 1.28
CA LEU A 495 -22.47 2.70 1.51
C LEU A 495 -23.93 2.82 1.01
N ASN A 496 -24.35 1.99 0.06
CA ASN A 496 -25.58 2.17 -0.73
C ASN A 496 -26.72 1.21 -0.37
N LEU A 497 -27.04 1.06 0.92
CA LEU A 497 -28.20 0.27 1.36
C LEU A 497 -29.51 0.93 0.89
N GLY A 498 -30.02 0.53 -0.27
CA GLY A 498 -31.21 1.11 -0.90
C GLY A 498 -31.18 1.13 -2.42
N PHE A 499 -30.00 1.03 -3.02
CA PHE A 499 -29.82 0.93 -4.46
C PHE A 499 -29.31 -0.48 -4.78
N THR A 500 -30.16 -1.32 -5.36
CA THR A 500 -29.74 -2.64 -5.82
C THR A 500 -28.93 -2.47 -7.10
N THR A 501 -27.64 -2.80 -7.06
CA THR A 501 -26.77 -2.84 -8.27
C THR A 501 -27.20 -3.90 -9.27
N ASP A 502 -28.20 -4.73 -8.94
CA ASP A 502 -28.81 -5.67 -9.89
C ASP A 502 -29.34 -4.98 -11.16
N TYR A 503 -29.66 -3.67 -11.12
CA TYR A 503 -30.29 -2.95 -12.23
C TYR A 503 -29.77 -1.54 -12.54
N GLY A 504 -28.61 -1.13 -12.01
CA GLY A 504 -28.00 0.15 -12.36
C GLY A 504 -27.16 0.73 -11.24
N MET A 505 -25.97 1.24 -11.59
CA MET A 505 -25.21 2.13 -10.71
C MET A 505 -26.10 3.34 -10.39
N PRO A 506 -26.17 3.87 -9.15
CA PRO A 506 -26.66 5.23 -8.97
C PRO A 506 -25.88 6.12 -9.93
N HIS A 507 -26.57 6.93 -10.73
CA HIS A 507 -25.87 7.82 -11.63
C HIS A 507 -24.99 8.71 -10.75
N PHE A 508 -23.81 9.01 -11.25
CA PHE A 508 -22.84 9.90 -10.62
C PHE A 508 -23.45 11.21 -10.03
N TRP A 509 -24.59 11.67 -10.55
CA TRP A 509 -25.36 12.85 -10.11
C TRP A 509 -26.37 12.59 -8.99
N ASP A 510 -26.78 11.34 -8.78
CA ASP A 510 -27.79 10.95 -7.78
C ASP A 510 -27.27 11.05 -6.35
N VAL A 511 -25.96 11.25 -6.19
CA VAL A 511 -25.30 11.47 -4.90
C VAL A 511 -25.92 12.64 -4.12
N LYS A 512 -26.49 13.66 -4.80
CA LYS A 512 -27.26 14.73 -4.14
C LYS A 512 -28.53 14.24 -3.45
N ASN A 513 -29.13 13.17 -3.96
CA ASN A 513 -30.36 12.58 -3.44
C ASN A 513 -30.10 11.52 -2.37
N GLN A 514 -28.83 11.21 -2.08
CA GLN A 514 -28.43 10.28 -1.03
C GLN A 514 -28.42 11.01 0.32
N SER A 515 -29.61 11.18 0.90
CA SER A 515 -29.86 11.94 2.14
C SER A 515 -29.80 11.11 3.43
N GLY A 516 -29.26 9.88 3.38
CA GLY A 516 -29.16 8.97 4.52
C GLY A 516 -27.75 8.84 5.11
N PRO A 517 -27.62 8.47 6.40
CA PRO A 517 -26.32 8.16 6.98
C PRO A 517 -25.74 6.92 6.31
N PHE A 518 -24.52 7.02 5.80
CA PHE A 518 -23.79 5.84 5.34
C PHE A 518 -23.25 5.08 6.55
N ARG A 519 -23.78 3.87 6.78
CA ARG A 519 -23.62 3.15 8.04
C ARG A 519 -22.44 2.19 8.09
N SER A 520 -21.95 1.73 6.95
CA SER A 520 -20.91 0.72 6.94
C SER A 520 -19.52 1.33 7.16
N ARG A 521 -18.82 0.82 8.17
CA ARG A 521 -17.47 1.24 8.56
C ARG A 521 -16.52 0.08 8.77
N SER A 522 -17.03 -1.14 8.64
CA SER A 522 -16.30 -2.37 8.86
C SER A 522 -16.41 -3.27 7.65
N ARG A 523 -15.46 -4.19 7.57
CA ARG A 523 -15.30 -5.18 6.53
C ARG A 523 -15.24 -6.55 7.18
N LEU A 524 -15.69 -7.56 6.45
CA LEU A 524 -15.59 -8.95 6.89
C LEU A 524 -14.60 -9.70 6.00
N LEU A 525 -13.64 -10.39 6.60
CA LEU A 525 -12.68 -11.22 5.88
C LEU A 525 -13.39 -12.44 5.27
N ASP A 526 -13.26 -12.69 3.96
CA ASP A 526 -13.79 -13.91 3.36
C ASP A 526 -12.92 -15.12 3.73
N PRO A 527 -13.44 -16.12 4.47
CA PRO A 527 -12.64 -17.22 4.99
C PRO A 527 -12.08 -18.16 3.91
N GLU A 528 -12.66 -18.18 2.69
CA GLU A 528 -12.16 -19.01 1.58
C GLU A 528 -10.98 -18.41 0.85
N THR A 529 -10.83 -17.09 0.90
CA THR A 529 -9.75 -16.37 0.20
C THR A 529 -8.58 -16.03 1.10
N ILE A 530 -8.62 -16.42 2.38
CA ILE A 530 -7.51 -16.22 3.32
C ILE A 530 -6.28 -16.99 2.82
N GLY A 531 -5.26 -16.23 2.40
CA GLY A 531 -3.97 -16.69 1.91
C GLY A 531 -2.85 -16.68 2.96
N GLN A 532 -1.65 -17.07 2.54
CA GLN A 532 -0.44 -17.00 3.37
C GLN A 532 -0.06 -15.53 3.62
N GLY A 533 0.06 -15.11 4.88
CA GLY A 533 0.47 -13.75 5.25
C GLY A 533 -0.57 -12.92 5.99
N VAL A 534 -1.81 -13.41 6.13
CA VAL A 534 -2.81 -12.78 7.01
C VAL A 534 -2.72 -13.42 8.39
N ASN A 535 -2.53 -12.62 9.44
CA ASN A 535 -2.52 -13.08 10.83
C ASN A 535 -3.96 -13.24 11.38
N ALA A 536 -4.82 -13.89 10.60
CA ALA A 536 -6.22 -14.16 10.94
C ALA A 536 -6.51 -15.65 10.81
N THR A 537 -7.30 -16.18 11.75
CA THR A 537 -7.74 -17.58 11.72
C THR A 537 -8.84 -17.76 10.68
N ARG A 538 -8.86 -18.93 10.00
CA ARG A 538 -10.02 -19.39 9.18
C ARG A 538 -11.27 -19.72 10.02
N SER A 539 -11.35 -19.23 11.26
CA SER A 539 -12.49 -19.38 12.15
C SER A 539 -13.74 -18.71 11.57
N GLY A 540 -14.91 -19.30 11.80
CA GLY A 540 -16.17 -18.77 11.29
C GLY A 540 -16.48 -19.16 9.85
N PHE A 541 -15.72 -20.10 9.25
CA PHE A 541 -16.05 -20.66 7.94
C PHE A 541 -17.45 -21.26 7.91
N ASP A 542 -17.82 -22.07 8.91
CA ASP A 542 -19.15 -22.69 8.97
C ASP A 542 -20.26 -21.64 9.08
N ALA A 543 -20.09 -20.65 9.97
CA ALA A 543 -21.02 -19.53 10.10
C ALA A 543 -21.17 -18.71 8.81
N PHE A 544 -20.07 -18.53 8.08
CA PHE A 544 -20.09 -17.86 6.78
C PHE A 544 -20.83 -18.69 5.73
N ALA A 545 -20.59 -19.99 5.66
CA ALA A 545 -21.26 -20.91 4.73
C ALA A 545 -22.77 -21.02 5.01
N GLU A 546 -23.15 -21.08 6.28
CA GLU A 546 -24.56 -21.05 6.72
C GLU A 546 -25.23 -19.73 6.31
N ALA A 547 -24.59 -18.60 6.57
CA ALA A 547 -25.09 -17.29 6.17
C ALA A 547 -25.21 -17.17 4.64
N TRP A 548 -24.23 -17.69 3.89
CA TRP A 548 -24.27 -17.72 2.42
C TRP A 548 -25.49 -18.50 1.92
N ALA A 549 -25.71 -19.71 2.42
CA ALA A 549 -26.86 -20.55 2.06
C ALA A 549 -28.19 -19.88 2.42
N ALA A 550 -28.28 -19.25 3.60
CA ALA A 550 -29.48 -18.53 4.03
C ALA A 550 -29.79 -17.35 3.09
N VAL A 551 -28.77 -16.58 2.69
CA VAL A 551 -28.94 -15.47 1.74
C VAL A 551 -29.38 -15.98 0.36
N VAL A 552 -28.81 -17.09 -0.12
CA VAL A 552 -29.23 -17.73 -1.38
C VAL A 552 -30.73 -18.06 -1.32
N SER A 553 -31.19 -18.74 -0.26
CA SER A 553 -32.62 -19.08 -0.09
C SER A 553 -33.50 -17.83 -0.07
N LEU A 554 -33.17 -16.85 0.78
CA LEU A 554 -33.97 -15.64 0.92
C LEU A 554 -34.10 -14.85 -0.40
N ARG A 555 -33.01 -14.76 -1.18
CA ARG A 555 -33.01 -14.10 -2.50
C ARG A 555 -33.90 -14.83 -3.51
N THR A 556 -34.01 -16.16 -3.43
CA THR A 556 -34.91 -16.92 -4.32
C THR A 556 -36.38 -16.72 -3.97
N GLU A 557 -36.69 -16.45 -2.70
CA GLU A 557 -38.05 -16.26 -2.21
C GLU A 557 -38.56 -14.82 -2.39
N ARG A 558 -37.70 -13.82 -2.16
CA ARG A 558 -38.08 -12.40 -2.19
C ARG A 558 -36.92 -11.45 -2.45
N ARG A 559 -37.27 -10.22 -2.84
CA ARG A 559 -36.33 -9.09 -2.81
C ARG A 559 -36.06 -8.65 -1.37
N LEU A 560 -34.79 -8.58 -1.00
CA LEU A 560 -34.33 -8.11 0.31
C LEU A 560 -34.29 -6.58 0.36
N LYS A 561 -34.80 -6.01 1.46
CA LYS A 561 -34.82 -4.56 1.75
C LYS A 561 -33.53 -4.17 2.50
N PRO A 562 -33.18 -2.87 2.55
CA PRO A 562 -32.02 -2.39 3.30
C PRO A 562 -31.90 -2.93 4.74
N GLN A 563 -33.01 -2.98 5.48
CA GLN A 563 -33.02 -3.48 6.86
C GLN A 563 -32.70 -4.97 6.96
N ASP A 564 -33.07 -5.77 5.94
CA ASP A 564 -32.74 -7.19 5.90
C ASP A 564 -31.22 -7.39 5.79
N TRP A 565 -30.57 -6.57 4.94
CA TRP A 565 -29.13 -6.60 4.76
C TRP A 565 -28.37 -6.18 6.01
N GLU A 566 -28.83 -5.13 6.70
CA GLU A 566 -28.24 -4.73 7.99
C GLU A 566 -28.31 -5.86 9.02
N HIS A 567 -29.47 -6.53 9.10
CA HIS A 567 -29.67 -7.64 10.03
C HIS A 567 -28.76 -8.83 9.70
N LEU A 568 -28.72 -9.26 8.44
CA LEU A 568 -27.86 -10.36 7.97
C LEU A 568 -26.38 -10.07 8.20
N TRP A 569 -25.94 -8.85 7.88
CA TRP A 569 -24.57 -8.41 8.10
C TRP A 569 -24.19 -8.41 9.58
N THR A 570 -25.05 -7.86 10.44
CA THR A 570 -24.80 -7.79 11.88
C THR A 570 -24.75 -9.19 12.49
N ALA A 571 -25.65 -10.09 12.06
CA ALA A 571 -25.67 -11.48 12.50
C ALA A 571 -24.37 -12.21 12.11
N LEU A 572 -23.93 -12.10 10.86
CA LEU A 572 -22.68 -12.69 10.39
C LEU A 572 -21.46 -12.08 11.10
N ALA A 573 -21.38 -10.76 11.20
CA ALA A 573 -20.28 -10.09 11.89
C ALA A 573 -20.16 -10.52 13.36
N SER A 574 -21.29 -10.79 14.02
CA SER A 574 -21.33 -11.23 15.42
C SER A 574 -20.92 -12.69 15.61
N SER A 575 -21.15 -13.56 14.61
CA SER A 575 -20.72 -14.96 14.65
C SER A 575 -19.25 -15.16 14.27
N MET A 576 -18.65 -14.17 13.61
CA MET A 576 -17.23 -14.18 13.24
C MET A 576 -16.32 -13.66 14.35
N SER A 577 -15.06 -14.13 14.33
CA SER A 577 -14.04 -13.66 15.26
C SER A 577 -13.77 -12.16 15.11
N ALA A 578 -13.30 -11.49 16.17
CA ALA A 578 -12.88 -10.09 16.08
C ALA A 578 -11.77 -9.87 15.03
N ALA A 579 -10.88 -10.86 14.85
CA ALA A 579 -9.83 -10.83 13.83
C ALA A 579 -10.36 -10.84 12.37
N SER A 580 -11.62 -11.22 12.17
CA SER A 580 -12.28 -11.23 10.86
C SER A 580 -13.03 -9.92 10.57
N ARG A 581 -13.18 -9.04 11.57
CA ARG A 581 -13.82 -7.73 11.45
C ARG A 581 -12.75 -6.66 11.32
N LEU A 582 -12.64 -6.09 10.13
CA LEU A 582 -11.57 -5.16 9.78
C LEU A 582 -12.13 -3.75 9.51
N PHE A 583 -11.38 -2.74 9.94
CA PHE A 583 -11.62 -1.33 9.64
C PHE A 583 -10.52 -0.82 8.70
N PRO A 584 -10.80 0.21 7.87
CA PRO A 584 -9.77 0.87 7.07
C PRO A 584 -8.60 1.33 7.94
N LEU A 585 -7.39 1.29 7.38
CA LEU A 585 -6.17 1.64 8.11
C LEU A 585 -6.16 3.09 8.58
N ARG A 586 -5.39 3.37 9.63
CA ARG A 586 -4.98 4.71 10.07
C ARG A 586 -3.47 4.83 10.05
N ALA A 587 -2.96 6.04 10.20
CA ALA A 587 -1.53 6.31 10.20
C ALA A 587 -0.76 5.44 11.22
N SER A 588 -1.35 5.22 12.39
CA SER A 588 -0.77 4.45 13.49
C SER A 588 -1.22 2.99 13.55
N SER A 589 -2.03 2.54 12.58
CA SER A 589 -2.63 1.21 12.60
C SER A 589 -1.64 0.08 12.38
N CYS A 590 -0.59 0.33 11.59
CA CYS A 590 0.32 -0.69 11.13
C CYS A 590 1.74 -0.19 10.96
N ALA A 591 2.71 -1.00 11.39
CA ALA A 591 4.12 -0.74 11.13
C ALA A 591 4.48 -0.92 9.64
N ASP A 592 3.71 -1.73 8.91
CA ASP A 592 3.88 -1.96 7.49
C ASP A 592 2.54 -1.89 6.74
N ILE A 593 2.29 -0.74 6.14
CA ILE A 593 1.07 -0.49 5.36
C ILE A 593 1.00 -1.34 4.09
N GLU A 594 2.12 -1.89 3.61
CA GLU A 594 2.14 -2.67 2.37
C GLU A 594 1.34 -3.97 2.51
N HIS A 595 1.48 -4.63 3.66
CA HIS A 595 0.88 -5.94 3.92
C HIS A 595 -0.41 -5.88 4.75
N CYS A 596 -0.65 -4.78 5.47
CA CYS A 596 -1.82 -4.67 6.33
C CYS A 596 -3.14 -4.50 5.56
N LEU A 597 -4.16 -5.30 5.88
CA LEU A 597 -5.47 -5.25 5.18
C LEU A 597 -6.52 -4.38 5.89
N GLY A 598 -6.25 -4.05 7.16
CA GLY A 598 -7.14 -3.30 8.03
C GLY A 598 -6.72 -3.48 9.48
N VAL A 599 -7.48 -2.89 10.40
CA VAL A 599 -7.31 -3.11 11.85
C VAL A 599 -8.56 -3.68 12.47
N THR A 600 -8.40 -4.45 13.54
CA THR A 600 -9.51 -4.79 14.41
C THR A 600 -9.85 -3.59 15.31
N GLU A 601 -11.10 -3.51 15.74
CA GLU A 601 -11.55 -2.50 16.71
C GLU A 601 -10.84 -2.59 18.06
#